data_AF-F6FFW6-F1
#
_entry.id   AF-F6FFW6-F1
#
_cell.length_a   1.000
_cell.length_b   1.000
_cell.length_c   1.000
_cell.angle_alpha   90.00
_cell.angle_beta   90.00
_cell.angle_gamma   90.00
#
_symmetry.space_group_name_H-M   'P 1'
#
loop_
_entity.id
_entity.type
_entity.pdbx_description
1 polymer ?
#
loop_
_entity_poly.entity_id
_entity_poly.type
_entity_poly.pdbx_seq_one_letter_code
_entity_poly.pdbx_strand_id
1 'polypeptide(L)'
;MDKKILPDFTFSDLSDISDENLKESKTVLKHHLKFDPAQSVTVSNLHPVQLQNIILSPDSQLNVGEPIDLANYDLSKLISIEKPEIELPPSPSPSRNILDDEKKGFNNFHVVDSIEDSSFERELLASGAKAVLIMSDTAYTRNMKFYKRVVGILQKNGIHFVEYTNIQPNLDRKLVFRISEFANDHEVNAVIVIGSLSTIDLSKIVLPKLIKPHLIRLHKPRLAKSVLAPNYALFSIPTLVVPDLRTNSRSTLKNNVLFPKLDYFGDTIFLTNPVDDSNGVFYCADLFDELDSSKIWELLHETFFRLLLNFFDLSLSPKATDAFIHNMRTISWYLSYYDRGNSFSNYDRRQILKIIGTSLNGSAFLDISDFWTWYRLEGALSYLVNSKKCEGLALFLPTFIEVLSQHSIEFRERAIELGLKLYGTYSVEGLIFRLIGHIRKYKLPISFLDIPQIKRINYRFLLLLVKKSSNSPFFNKITKSIINNLTVW
;
A
#
# COMPACT_ATOMS: atom_id res chain seq x y z
N MET A 1 12.01 42.41 12.87
CA MET A 1 12.00 40.95 13.03
C MET A 1 13.39 40.46 12.64
N ASP A 2 14.19 40.09 13.64
CA ASP A 2 15.58 39.71 13.46
C ASP A 2 15.71 38.36 12.73
N LYS A 3 16.60 38.31 11.74
CA LYS A 3 17.01 37.06 11.07
C LYS A 3 17.87 36.26 12.05
N LYS A 4 17.37 35.11 12.52
CA LYS A 4 18.20 34.09 13.17
C LYS A 4 19.13 33.47 12.13
N ILE A 5 20.41 33.81 12.21
CA ILE A 5 21.50 33.13 11.54
C ILE A 5 21.66 31.77 12.25
N LEU A 6 21.60 30.66 11.49
CA LEU A 6 21.93 29.33 12.01
C LEU A 6 23.43 29.28 12.36
N PRO A 7 23.84 28.60 13.44
CA PRO A 7 25.24 28.57 13.84
C PRO A 7 26.09 27.80 12.81
N ASP A 8 27.29 28.32 12.56
CA ASP A 8 28.30 27.68 11.72
C ASP A 8 28.69 26.32 12.28
N PHE A 9 28.73 25.32 11.41
CA PHE A 9 29.16 23.96 11.74
C PHE A 9 30.68 23.96 11.94
N THR A 10 31.14 23.58 13.13
CA THR A 10 32.55 23.65 13.53
C THR A 10 33.22 22.27 13.53
N PHE A 11 34.55 22.25 13.44
CA PHE A 11 35.32 21.00 13.44
C PHE A 11 35.16 20.19 14.74
N SER A 12 34.79 20.85 15.86
CA SER A 12 34.42 20.20 17.12
C SER A 12 33.14 19.37 17.03
N ASP A 13 32.22 19.70 16.12
CA ASP A 13 30.98 18.94 15.92
C ASP A 13 31.24 17.58 15.23
N LEU A 14 32.42 17.41 14.60
CA LEU A 14 32.87 16.15 14.03
C LEU A 14 33.49 15.20 15.07
N SER A 15 34.01 15.72 16.18
CA SER A 15 34.59 14.90 17.26
C SER A 15 33.55 14.20 18.14
N ASP A 16 32.28 14.62 18.08
CA ASP A 16 31.17 13.99 18.82
C ASP A 16 30.52 12.82 18.04
N ILE A 17 30.98 12.56 16.82
CA ILE A 17 30.52 11.45 15.98
C ILE A 17 31.34 10.21 16.34
N SER A 18 30.68 9.17 16.88
CA SER A 18 31.31 7.92 17.29
C SER A 18 32.29 7.36 16.24
N ASP A 19 33.49 6.96 16.69
CA ASP A 19 34.64 6.50 15.88
C ASP A 19 34.32 5.46 14.79
N GLU A 20 33.26 4.66 14.94
CA GLU A 20 32.81 3.70 13.92
C GLU A 20 32.31 4.36 12.63
N ASN A 21 31.59 5.49 12.73
CA ASN A 21 31.08 6.22 11.56
C ASN A 21 32.22 6.87 10.76
N LEU A 22 33.27 7.32 11.46
CA LEU A 22 34.42 8.00 10.86
C LEU A 22 35.34 7.02 10.11
N LYS A 23 35.35 5.75 10.50
CA LYS A 23 36.12 4.68 9.84
C LYS A 23 35.52 4.29 8.49
N GLU A 24 34.20 4.11 8.39
CA GLU A 24 33.53 3.82 7.11
C GLU A 24 33.66 5.00 6.13
N SER A 25 33.46 6.24 6.58
CA SER A 25 33.61 7.43 5.73
C SER A 25 35.05 7.64 5.23
N LYS A 26 36.07 7.38 6.06
CA LYS A 26 37.49 7.45 5.62
C LYS A 26 37.84 6.37 4.59
N THR A 27 37.22 5.20 4.68
CA THR A 27 37.48 4.08 3.75
C THR A 27 36.86 4.34 2.39
N VAL A 28 35.64 4.90 2.38
CA VAL A 28 34.93 5.33 1.16
C VAL A 28 35.64 6.50 0.48
N LEU A 29 36.11 7.49 1.25
CA LEU A 29 36.86 8.64 0.72
C LEU A 29 38.23 8.25 0.16
N LYS A 30 38.95 7.31 0.79
CA LYS A 30 40.23 6.78 0.28
C LYS A 30 40.09 5.97 -1.01
N HIS A 31 38.93 5.34 -1.24
CA HIS A 31 38.73 4.48 -2.41
C HIS A 31 38.36 5.29 -3.67
N HIS A 32 37.82 6.50 -3.51
CA HIS A 32 37.35 7.33 -4.63
C HIS A 32 38.24 8.53 -4.96
N LEU A 33 38.98 9.05 -3.98
CA LEU A 33 40.06 10.01 -4.25
C LEU A 33 41.33 9.19 -4.42
N LYS A 34 41.85 9.07 -5.66
CA LYS A 34 43.23 8.59 -5.87
C LYS A 34 44.17 9.55 -5.15
N PHE A 35 44.47 9.25 -3.90
CA PHE A 35 45.36 10.01 -3.05
C PHE A 35 46.78 9.87 -3.63
N ASP A 36 47.26 10.93 -4.28
CA ASP A 36 48.70 11.13 -4.45
C ASP A 36 49.20 11.78 -3.15
N PRO A 37 49.98 11.08 -2.31
CA PRO A 37 50.40 11.59 -1.00
C PRO A 37 51.32 12.82 -1.09
N ALA A 38 51.73 13.26 -2.29
CA ALA A 38 52.60 14.41 -2.50
C ALA A 38 51.87 15.76 -2.67
N GLN A 39 50.55 15.79 -2.87
CA GLN A 39 49.79 17.04 -3.03
C GLN A 39 48.82 17.28 -1.87
N SER A 40 49.26 18.08 -0.90
CA SER A 40 48.40 18.58 0.17
C SER A 40 47.46 19.67 -0.36
N VAL A 41 46.24 19.31 -0.77
CA VAL A 41 45.17 20.29 -0.95
C VAL A 41 44.49 20.49 0.41
N THR A 42 44.64 21.68 1.00
CA THR A 42 43.87 22.10 2.17
C THR A 42 42.40 22.23 1.77
N VAL A 43 41.55 21.33 2.28
CA VAL A 43 40.09 21.25 2.04
C VAL A 43 39.33 22.35 2.83
N SER A 44 39.89 23.54 2.96
CA SER A 44 39.31 24.63 3.75
C SER A 44 38.35 25.54 2.97
N ASN A 45 38.19 25.36 1.65
CA ASN A 45 37.43 26.28 0.80
C ASN A 45 36.27 25.66 0.01
N LEU A 46 35.82 24.44 0.35
CA LEU A 46 34.65 23.86 -0.32
C LEU A 46 33.36 24.27 0.38
N HIS A 47 32.52 25.00 -0.34
CA HIS A 47 31.20 25.40 0.15
C HIS A 47 30.33 24.14 0.39
N PRO A 48 29.49 24.07 1.44
CA PRO A 48 28.72 22.87 1.79
C PRO A 48 27.89 22.29 0.64
N VAL A 49 27.39 23.17 -0.24
CA VAL A 49 26.62 22.81 -1.45
C VAL A 49 27.49 22.09 -2.50
N GLN A 50 28.77 22.46 -2.62
CA GLN A 50 29.70 21.78 -3.55
C GLN A 50 30.06 20.39 -3.03
N LEU A 51 30.23 20.27 -1.71
CA LEU A 51 30.46 18.98 -1.04
C LEU A 51 29.24 18.06 -1.16
N GLN A 52 28.03 18.63 -1.05
CA GLN A 52 26.77 17.93 -1.28
C GLN A 52 26.64 17.47 -2.75
N ASN A 53 27.03 18.28 -3.72
CA ASN A 53 26.96 17.91 -5.14
C ASN A 53 27.96 16.81 -5.53
N ILE A 54 29.18 16.84 -4.98
CA ILE A 54 30.20 15.79 -5.17
C ILE A 54 29.72 14.45 -4.59
N ILE A 55 28.97 14.48 -3.47
CA ILE A 55 28.40 13.29 -2.84
C ILE A 55 27.17 12.76 -3.62
N LEU A 56 26.39 13.65 -4.24
CA LEU A 56 25.14 13.30 -4.92
C LEU A 56 25.32 12.88 -6.39
N SER A 57 26.46 13.14 -7.03
CA SER A 57 26.72 12.76 -8.43
C SER A 57 28.21 12.51 -8.68
N PRO A 58 28.72 11.29 -8.39
CA PRO A 58 30.17 11.01 -8.43
C PRO A 58 30.81 11.05 -9.83
N ASP A 59 30.01 10.96 -10.89
CA ASP A 59 30.48 10.85 -12.28
C ASP A 59 30.45 12.16 -13.08
N SER A 60 30.04 13.29 -12.47
CA SER A 60 30.10 14.58 -13.16
C SER A 60 31.53 15.13 -13.13
N GLN A 61 32.20 15.15 -14.28
CA GLN A 61 33.44 15.91 -14.43
C GLN A 61 33.14 17.40 -14.28
N LEU A 62 33.41 17.94 -13.09
CA LEU A 62 33.44 19.38 -12.83
C LEU A 62 34.74 19.95 -13.42
N ASN A 63 34.67 20.55 -14.61
CA ASN A 63 35.68 21.50 -15.06
C ASN A 63 35.52 22.78 -14.23
N VAL A 64 36.38 22.95 -13.24
CA VAL A 64 36.45 24.17 -12.44
C VAL A 64 37.35 25.17 -13.16
N GLY A 65 36.75 26.24 -13.68
CA GLY A 65 37.47 27.51 -13.88
C GLY A 65 37.58 28.10 -15.29
N GLU A 66 36.49 28.21 -16.07
CA GLU A 66 36.42 29.24 -17.13
C GLU A 66 35.03 29.90 -17.17
N PRO A 67 34.94 31.24 -17.31
CA PRO A 67 33.66 31.92 -17.53
C PRO A 67 33.11 31.58 -18.91
N ILE A 68 31.85 31.14 -18.96
CA ILE A 68 31.15 30.88 -20.22
C ILE A 68 30.85 32.23 -20.89
N ASP A 69 31.56 32.53 -21.98
CA ASP A 69 31.28 33.71 -22.80
C ASP A 69 30.13 33.40 -23.79
N LEU A 70 28.95 33.94 -23.46
CA LEU A 70 27.74 33.80 -24.27
C LEU A 70 27.77 34.66 -25.55
N ALA A 71 28.78 35.50 -25.77
CA ALA A 71 28.87 36.38 -26.93
C ALA A 71 29.19 35.64 -28.25
N ASN A 72 29.68 34.39 -28.18
CA ASN A 72 30.04 33.59 -29.36
C ASN A 72 29.00 32.53 -29.76
N TYR A 73 27.86 32.47 -29.07
CA TYR A 73 26.78 31.56 -29.43
C TYR A 73 25.80 32.22 -30.39
N ASP A 74 25.89 31.84 -31.68
CA ASP A 74 24.93 32.24 -32.70
C ASP A 74 23.60 31.50 -32.49
N LEU A 75 22.72 32.10 -31.69
CA LEU A 75 21.38 31.61 -31.36
C LEU A 75 20.46 31.48 -32.59
N SER A 76 20.84 32.02 -33.76
CA SER A 76 20.07 31.87 -35.00
C SER A 76 20.19 30.46 -35.62
N LYS A 77 21.20 29.67 -35.24
CA LYS A 77 21.37 28.27 -35.67
C LYS A 77 20.54 27.25 -34.90
N LEU A 78 19.83 27.67 -33.84
CA LEU A 78 18.96 26.80 -33.03
C LEU A 78 17.50 26.78 -33.50
N ILE A 79 17.14 27.54 -34.55
CA ILE A 79 15.74 27.70 -35.02
C ILE A 79 15.49 27.06 -36.40
N SER A 80 16.49 26.49 -37.07
CA SER A 80 16.27 25.75 -38.33
C SER A 80 16.10 24.25 -38.07
N ILE A 81 14.88 23.83 -37.70
CA ILE A 81 14.47 22.43 -37.86
C ILE A 81 13.83 22.32 -39.25
N GLU A 82 14.61 21.80 -40.20
CA GLU A 82 14.08 21.28 -41.46
C GLU A 82 13.09 20.15 -41.15
N LYS A 83 11.89 20.21 -41.73
CA LYS A 83 10.93 19.10 -41.73
C LYS A 83 11.54 17.94 -42.52
N PRO A 84 11.76 16.75 -41.93
CA PRO A 84 11.95 15.56 -42.72
C PRO A 84 10.58 15.07 -43.19
N GLU A 85 10.41 14.93 -44.51
CA GLU A 85 9.37 14.10 -45.09
C GLU A 85 9.60 12.65 -44.64
N ILE A 86 8.74 12.17 -43.73
CA ILE A 86 8.68 10.77 -43.35
C ILE A 86 7.68 10.11 -44.30
N GLU A 87 8.17 9.30 -45.24
CA GLU A 87 7.34 8.35 -45.96
C GLU A 87 6.67 7.40 -44.95
N LEU A 88 5.34 7.42 -44.90
CA LEU A 88 4.55 6.51 -44.06
C LEU A 88 4.71 5.08 -44.62
N PRO A 89 5.11 4.10 -43.79
CA PRO A 89 5.08 2.71 -44.22
C PRO A 89 3.62 2.28 -44.50
N PRO A 90 3.39 1.36 -45.46
CA PRO A 90 2.05 0.92 -45.80
C PRO A 90 1.36 0.34 -44.58
N SER A 91 0.09 0.71 -44.41
CA SER A 91 -0.79 0.28 -43.34
C SER A 91 -0.71 -1.25 -43.15
N PRO A 92 -0.51 -1.74 -41.92
CA PRO A 92 -0.64 -3.17 -41.67
C PRO A 92 -2.09 -3.56 -41.95
N SER A 93 -2.25 -4.54 -42.83
CA SER A 93 -3.48 -5.26 -43.08
C SER A 93 -4.08 -5.78 -41.76
N PRO A 94 -5.41 -5.94 -41.67
CA PRO A 94 -6.11 -6.13 -40.40
C PRO A 94 -5.75 -7.49 -39.80
N SER A 95 -4.74 -7.50 -38.92
CA SER A 95 -4.36 -8.68 -38.18
C SER A 95 -5.30 -8.84 -36.99
N ARG A 96 -6.21 -9.82 -37.13
CA ARG A 96 -6.92 -10.55 -36.07
C ARG A 96 -7.73 -9.70 -35.09
N ASN A 97 -9.05 -9.88 -35.14
CA ASN A 97 -9.97 -9.60 -34.05
C ASN A 97 -9.38 -10.07 -32.71
N ILE A 98 -8.76 -9.15 -31.96
CA ILE A 98 -8.58 -9.29 -30.53
C ILE A 98 -9.99 -9.07 -30.00
N LEU A 99 -10.69 -10.17 -29.74
CA LEU A 99 -11.89 -10.14 -28.91
C LEU A 99 -11.52 -9.38 -27.62
N ASP A 100 -12.31 -8.35 -27.31
CA ASP A 100 -12.31 -7.68 -26.01
C ASP A 100 -12.57 -8.74 -24.91
N ASP A 101 -11.53 -9.41 -24.46
CA ASP A 101 -11.54 -10.22 -23.25
C ASP A 101 -11.55 -9.24 -22.07
N GLU A 102 -12.72 -8.64 -21.80
CA GLU A 102 -12.96 -7.88 -20.57
C GLU A 102 -12.52 -8.77 -19.40
N LYS A 103 -11.57 -8.30 -18.57
CA LYS A 103 -11.16 -8.98 -17.33
C LYS A 103 -12.40 -9.19 -16.45
N LYS A 104 -13.00 -10.38 -16.53
CA LYS A 104 -14.12 -10.77 -15.66
C LYS A 104 -13.57 -11.00 -14.26
N GLY A 105 -13.98 -10.16 -13.33
CA GLY A 105 -13.67 -10.33 -11.91
C GLY A 105 -14.23 -11.64 -11.36
N PHE A 106 -13.85 -11.99 -10.13
CA PHE A 106 -14.38 -13.16 -9.46
C PHE A 106 -15.87 -12.93 -9.11
N ASN A 107 -16.71 -13.93 -9.40
CA ASN A 107 -18.16 -13.89 -9.16
C ASN A 107 -18.55 -14.56 -7.82
N ASN A 108 -17.58 -14.76 -6.93
CA ASN A 108 -17.70 -15.48 -5.66
C ASN A 108 -17.96 -14.55 -4.45
N PHE A 109 -18.37 -13.29 -4.69
CA PHE A 109 -18.67 -12.36 -3.60
C PHE A 109 -20.17 -12.07 -3.48
N HIS A 110 -20.62 -11.98 -2.24
CA HIS A 110 -22.01 -11.83 -1.86
C HIS A 110 -22.15 -10.59 -0.99
N VAL A 111 -23.10 -9.71 -1.33
CA VAL A 111 -23.49 -8.58 -0.48
C VAL A 111 -24.86 -8.88 0.09
N VAL A 112 -24.90 -9.13 1.40
CA VAL A 112 -26.06 -9.66 2.12
C VAL A 112 -26.39 -8.81 3.33
N ASP A 113 -27.64 -8.90 3.79
CA ASP A 113 -28.09 -8.10 4.93
C ASP A 113 -27.54 -8.68 6.25
N SER A 114 -27.59 -10.01 6.38
CA SER A 114 -27.01 -10.79 7.47
C SER A 114 -26.35 -12.05 6.90
N ILE A 115 -25.38 -12.61 7.63
CA ILE A 115 -24.79 -13.90 7.29
C ILE A 115 -25.80 -15.06 7.38
N GLU A 116 -26.81 -14.93 8.25
CA GLU A 116 -27.86 -15.94 8.44
C GLU A 116 -28.84 -16.00 7.26
N ASP A 117 -29.07 -14.87 6.59
CA ASP A 117 -29.97 -14.75 5.43
C ASP A 117 -29.26 -14.99 4.09
N SER A 118 -28.01 -15.46 4.14
CA SER A 118 -27.14 -15.60 2.98
C SER A 118 -27.06 -17.03 2.47
N SER A 119 -26.41 -17.21 1.32
CA SER A 119 -26.06 -18.54 0.81
C SER A 119 -24.91 -19.21 1.56
N PHE A 120 -24.34 -18.57 2.60
CA PHE A 120 -23.18 -19.06 3.35
C PHE A 120 -23.37 -20.45 3.93
N GLU A 121 -24.47 -20.71 4.66
CA GLU A 121 -24.74 -22.03 5.27
C GLU A 121 -24.79 -23.11 4.19
N ARG A 122 -25.49 -22.85 3.08
CA ARG A 122 -25.61 -23.78 1.96
C ARG A 122 -24.27 -24.04 1.27
N GLU A 123 -23.47 -23.00 1.04
CA GLU A 123 -22.16 -23.11 0.39
C GLU A 123 -21.14 -23.82 1.27
N LEU A 124 -21.16 -23.54 2.58
CA LEU A 124 -20.33 -24.22 3.57
C LEU A 124 -20.63 -25.72 3.60
N LEU A 125 -21.90 -26.11 3.66
CA LEU A 125 -22.31 -27.51 3.63
C LEU A 125 -21.96 -28.19 2.30
N ALA A 126 -22.18 -27.51 1.17
CA ALA A 126 -21.83 -28.01 -0.15
C ALA A 126 -20.32 -28.20 -0.36
N SER A 127 -19.48 -27.46 0.39
CA SER A 127 -18.02 -27.61 0.34
C SER A 127 -17.51 -28.90 0.99
N GLY A 128 -18.35 -29.63 1.74
CA GLY A 128 -17.94 -30.82 2.48
C GLY A 128 -17.09 -30.52 3.73
N ALA A 129 -17.22 -29.31 4.28
CA ALA A 129 -16.56 -28.92 5.53
C ALA A 129 -17.00 -29.85 6.69
N LYS A 130 -16.02 -30.45 7.37
CA LYS A 130 -16.20 -31.33 8.53
C LYS A 130 -15.57 -30.74 9.79
N ALA A 131 -14.37 -30.21 9.62
CA ALA A 131 -13.59 -29.54 10.66
C ALA A 131 -13.13 -28.17 10.15
N VAL A 132 -13.56 -27.12 10.83
CA VAL A 132 -13.34 -25.73 10.42
C VAL A 132 -12.31 -25.06 11.32
N LEU A 133 -11.34 -24.38 10.72
CA LEU A 133 -10.53 -23.38 11.41
C LEU A 133 -11.19 -22.01 11.26
N ILE A 134 -11.60 -21.40 12.37
CA ILE A 134 -12.01 -19.99 12.39
C ILE A 134 -10.79 -19.12 12.69
N MET A 135 -10.44 -18.23 11.76
CA MET A 135 -9.36 -17.25 11.93
C MET A 135 -9.95 -15.85 12.18
N SER A 136 -9.49 -15.17 13.23
CA SER A 136 -9.91 -13.79 13.51
C SER A 136 -8.79 -12.91 14.08
N ASP A 137 -8.90 -11.60 13.82
CA ASP A 137 -7.83 -10.64 14.11
C ASP A 137 -7.65 -10.31 15.60
N THR A 138 -8.70 -9.95 16.31
CA THR A 138 -8.64 -9.43 17.68
C THR A 138 -9.86 -9.84 18.48
N ALA A 139 -9.74 -9.69 19.81
CA ALA A 139 -10.86 -9.83 20.73
C ALA A 139 -12.06 -8.96 20.34
N TYR A 140 -11.84 -7.81 19.66
CA TYR A 140 -12.92 -6.97 19.15
C TYR A 140 -13.84 -7.75 18.21
N THR A 141 -13.27 -8.36 17.15
CA THR A 141 -14.03 -9.17 16.20
C THR A 141 -14.68 -10.39 16.85
N ARG A 142 -13.98 -11.08 17.75
CA ARG A 142 -14.53 -12.23 18.48
C ARG A 142 -15.73 -11.84 19.38
N ASN A 143 -15.73 -10.63 19.92
CA ASN A 143 -16.78 -10.14 20.81
C ASN A 143 -18.02 -9.64 20.07
N MET A 144 -17.97 -9.47 18.75
CA MET A 144 -19.12 -9.11 17.94
C MET A 144 -20.22 -10.18 18.03
N LYS A 145 -21.47 -9.73 18.04
CA LYS A 145 -22.64 -10.61 17.88
C LYS A 145 -22.56 -11.32 16.53
N PHE A 146 -22.02 -10.65 15.51
CA PHE A 146 -21.75 -11.24 14.20
C PHE A 146 -20.92 -12.53 14.29
N TYR A 147 -19.81 -12.53 15.02
CA TYR A 147 -18.96 -13.71 15.18
C TYR A 147 -19.74 -14.89 15.81
N LYS A 148 -20.59 -14.59 16.81
CA LYS A 148 -21.44 -15.60 17.45
C LYS A 148 -22.49 -16.20 16.51
N ARG A 149 -23.01 -15.43 15.54
CA ARG A 149 -23.93 -15.94 14.51
C ARG A 149 -23.23 -16.99 13.64
N VAL A 150 -22.00 -16.72 13.18
CA VAL A 150 -21.21 -17.69 12.40
C VAL A 150 -20.96 -18.98 13.20
N VAL A 151 -20.55 -18.85 14.46
CA VAL A 151 -20.38 -20.01 15.36
C VAL A 151 -21.69 -20.78 15.55
N GLY A 152 -22.81 -20.07 15.71
CA GLY A 152 -24.14 -20.66 15.82
C GLY A 152 -24.52 -21.51 14.60
N ILE A 153 -24.19 -21.06 13.38
CA ILE A 153 -24.39 -21.83 12.14
C ILE A 153 -23.58 -23.14 12.16
N LEU A 154 -22.32 -23.10 12.61
CA LEU A 154 -21.47 -24.29 12.72
C LEU A 154 -22.03 -25.29 13.74
N GLN A 155 -22.41 -24.80 14.92
CA GLN A 155 -22.98 -25.61 16.00
C GLN A 155 -24.30 -26.26 15.58
N LYS A 156 -25.20 -25.49 14.97
CA LYS A 156 -26.50 -25.95 14.45
C LYS A 156 -26.35 -27.12 13.47
N ASN A 157 -25.29 -27.11 12.66
CA ASN A 157 -25.03 -28.13 11.64
C ASN A 157 -24.09 -29.25 12.12
N GLY A 158 -23.69 -29.26 13.40
CA GLY A 158 -22.77 -30.26 13.93
C GLY A 158 -21.39 -30.25 13.29
N ILE A 159 -20.95 -29.11 12.73
CA ILE A 159 -19.63 -28.95 12.13
C ILE A 159 -18.64 -28.70 13.27
N HIS A 160 -17.62 -29.56 13.38
CA HIS A 160 -16.55 -29.35 14.35
C HIS A 160 -15.76 -28.10 13.97
N PHE A 161 -15.38 -27.28 14.94
CA PHE A 161 -14.57 -26.10 14.67
C PHE A 161 -13.58 -25.81 15.79
N VAL A 162 -12.44 -25.24 15.39
CA VAL A 162 -11.42 -24.71 16.29
C VAL A 162 -11.14 -23.25 15.95
N GLU A 163 -10.81 -22.46 16.98
CA GLU A 163 -10.61 -21.02 16.83
C GLU A 163 -9.13 -20.65 16.96
N TYR A 164 -8.59 -19.93 15.98
CA TYR A 164 -7.29 -19.26 16.07
C TYR A 164 -7.51 -17.75 16.00
N THR A 165 -7.60 -17.13 17.17
CA THR A 165 -8.00 -15.72 17.34
C THR A 165 -6.82 -14.85 17.79
N ASN A 166 -7.01 -13.53 17.80
CA ASN A 166 -5.97 -12.55 18.14
C ASN A 166 -4.77 -12.52 17.17
N ILE A 167 -5.03 -12.87 15.90
CA ILE A 167 -4.06 -12.80 14.82
C ILE A 167 -3.64 -11.35 14.61
N GLN A 168 -2.40 -11.05 15.00
CA GLN A 168 -1.81 -9.74 14.71
C GLN A 168 -1.50 -9.63 13.21
N PRO A 169 -1.57 -8.43 12.62
CA PRO A 169 -1.27 -8.19 11.21
C PRO A 169 0.22 -8.36 10.87
N ASN A 170 1.05 -8.79 11.82
CA ASN A 170 2.45 -9.13 11.57
C ASN A 170 2.54 -10.56 11.03
N LEU A 171 2.66 -10.63 9.71
CA LEU A 171 2.77 -11.86 8.95
C LEU A 171 4.18 -12.41 9.09
N ASP A 172 4.39 -13.16 10.17
CA ASP A 172 5.61 -13.92 10.43
C ASP A 172 5.45 -15.35 9.87
N ARG A 173 6.51 -15.90 9.28
CA ARG A 173 6.54 -17.32 8.88
C ARG A 173 6.20 -18.21 10.06
N LYS A 174 6.75 -17.94 11.24
CA LYS A 174 6.46 -18.72 12.45
C LYS A 174 4.99 -18.71 12.82
N LEU A 175 4.27 -17.63 12.51
CA LEU A 175 2.82 -17.57 12.70
C LEU A 175 2.10 -18.49 11.72
N VAL A 176 2.44 -18.43 10.43
CA VAL A 176 1.88 -19.33 9.40
C VAL A 176 2.11 -20.79 9.78
N PHE A 177 3.34 -21.17 10.16
CA PHE A 177 3.65 -22.55 10.58
C PHE A 177 2.83 -22.98 11.78
N ARG A 178 2.73 -22.17 12.84
CA ARG A 178 1.93 -22.49 14.03
C ARG A 178 0.45 -22.66 13.72
N ILE A 179 -0.11 -21.80 12.86
CA ILE A 179 -1.52 -21.92 12.44
C ILE A 179 -1.71 -23.22 11.66
N SER A 180 -0.79 -23.53 10.75
CA SER A 180 -0.88 -24.75 9.94
C SER A 180 -0.72 -26.03 10.76
N GLU A 181 0.21 -26.06 11.72
CA GLU A 181 0.36 -27.18 12.67
C GLU A 181 -0.91 -27.35 13.50
N PHE A 182 -1.41 -26.27 14.09
CA PHE A 182 -2.65 -26.28 14.85
C PHE A 182 -3.85 -26.80 14.05
N ALA A 183 -4.01 -26.38 12.80
CA ALA A 183 -5.10 -26.87 11.95
C ALA A 183 -4.92 -28.34 11.54
N ASN A 184 -3.68 -28.80 11.32
CA ASN A 184 -3.41 -30.21 11.03
C ASN A 184 -3.73 -31.10 12.24
N ASP A 185 -3.38 -30.68 13.46
CA ASP A 185 -3.66 -31.43 14.70
C ASP A 185 -5.16 -31.63 14.94
N HIS A 186 -6.01 -30.79 14.33
CA HIS A 186 -7.46 -30.84 14.44
C HIS A 186 -8.16 -31.28 13.15
N GLU A 187 -7.40 -31.85 12.20
CA GLU A 187 -7.90 -32.40 10.93
C GLU A 187 -8.75 -31.40 10.12
N VAL A 188 -8.41 -30.11 10.19
CA VAL A 188 -9.15 -29.04 9.53
C VAL A 188 -9.17 -29.24 8.02
N ASN A 189 -10.36 -29.14 7.42
CA ASN A 189 -10.56 -29.20 5.97
C ASN A 189 -11.27 -27.95 5.40
N ALA A 190 -11.58 -26.97 6.24
CA ALA A 190 -12.11 -25.68 5.80
C ALA A 190 -11.61 -24.54 6.69
N VAL A 191 -11.34 -23.37 6.11
CA VAL A 191 -10.93 -22.17 6.82
C VAL A 191 -12.01 -21.12 6.65
N ILE A 192 -12.50 -20.56 7.76
CA ILE A 192 -13.41 -19.41 7.77
C ILE A 192 -12.66 -18.24 8.39
N VAL A 193 -12.49 -17.16 7.64
CA VAL A 193 -11.82 -15.96 8.12
C VAL A 193 -12.82 -14.87 8.39
N ILE A 194 -12.81 -14.35 9.61
CA ILE A 194 -13.64 -13.22 10.04
C ILE A 194 -12.70 -12.14 10.56
N GLY A 195 -12.49 -11.07 9.79
CA GLY A 195 -11.62 -9.99 10.23
C GLY A 195 -11.19 -9.02 9.14
N SER A 196 -10.16 -8.24 9.46
CA SER A 196 -9.54 -7.29 8.53
C SER A 196 -9.00 -7.96 7.25
N LEU A 197 -8.78 -7.15 6.21
CA LEU A 197 -8.15 -7.62 4.97
C LEU A 197 -6.78 -8.26 5.20
N SER A 198 -6.02 -7.82 6.22
CA SER A 198 -4.72 -8.42 6.56
C SER A 198 -4.83 -9.87 7.06
N THR A 199 -5.93 -10.20 7.74
CA THR A 199 -6.21 -11.55 8.24
C THR A 199 -6.65 -12.47 7.10
N ILE A 200 -7.42 -11.93 6.16
CA ILE A 200 -7.77 -12.63 4.90
C ILE A 200 -6.50 -12.88 4.08
N ASP A 201 -5.59 -11.92 4.02
CA ASP A 201 -4.30 -12.09 3.35
C ASP A 201 -3.43 -13.15 4.03
N LEU A 202 -3.46 -13.26 5.36
CA LEU A 202 -2.79 -14.34 6.08
C LEU A 202 -3.35 -15.72 5.70
N SER A 203 -4.68 -15.88 5.64
CA SER A 203 -5.28 -17.18 5.37
C SER A 203 -4.95 -17.70 3.98
N LYS A 204 -4.82 -16.81 2.99
CA LYS A 204 -4.34 -17.13 1.64
C LYS A 204 -2.91 -17.67 1.63
N ILE A 205 -2.11 -17.40 2.67
CA ILE A 205 -0.77 -17.97 2.85
C ILE A 205 -0.82 -19.27 3.66
N VAL A 206 -1.67 -19.34 4.68
CA VAL A 206 -1.88 -20.53 5.52
C VAL A 206 -2.44 -21.69 4.71
N LEU A 207 -3.41 -21.43 3.83
CA LEU A 207 -4.13 -22.47 3.11
C LEU A 207 -3.25 -23.29 2.15
N PRO A 208 -2.38 -22.70 1.30
CA PRO A 208 -1.39 -23.47 0.55
C PRO A 208 -0.44 -24.29 1.43
N LYS A 209 -0.12 -23.80 2.63
CA LYS A 209 0.72 -24.52 3.60
C LYS A 209 -0.01 -25.71 4.23
N LEU A 210 -1.32 -25.60 4.48
CA LEU A 210 -2.18 -26.72 4.89
C LEU A 210 -2.28 -27.79 3.79
N ILE A 211 -2.51 -27.37 2.54
CA ILE A 211 -2.61 -28.29 1.40
C ILE A 211 -1.26 -28.99 1.14
N LYS A 212 -0.13 -28.29 1.33
CA LYS A 212 1.23 -28.81 1.12
C LYS A 212 2.11 -28.54 2.35
N PRO A 213 2.05 -29.39 3.41
CA PRO A 213 2.80 -29.18 4.65
C PRO A 213 4.32 -29.07 4.46
N HIS A 214 4.89 -29.71 3.44
CA HIS A 214 6.31 -29.63 3.12
C HIS A 214 6.73 -28.37 2.34
N LEU A 215 5.80 -27.43 2.08
CA LEU A 215 6.12 -26.19 1.37
C LEU A 215 7.00 -25.29 2.26
N ILE A 216 8.30 -25.22 1.93
CA ILE A 216 9.28 -24.37 2.65
C ILE A 216 9.21 -22.92 2.16
N ARG A 217 8.91 -22.70 0.86
CA ARG A 217 8.85 -21.37 0.24
C ARG A 217 7.42 -20.85 0.15
N LEU A 218 7.00 -20.10 1.16
CA LEU A 218 5.68 -19.46 1.26
C LEU A 218 5.44 -18.33 0.23
N HIS A 219 6.48 -17.88 -0.48
CA HIS A 219 6.43 -16.78 -1.46
C HIS A 219 6.29 -17.23 -2.93
N LYS A 220 6.40 -18.54 -3.23
CA LYS A 220 6.21 -19.08 -4.59
C LYS A 220 4.82 -19.64 -4.96
N PRO A 221 3.74 -19.58 -4.14
CA PRO A 221 2.49 -20.25 -4.50
C PRO A 221 1.79 -19.62 -5.71
N ARG A 222 2.16 -18.40 -6.15
CA ARG A 222 1.50 -17.68 -7.25
C ARG A 222 1.80 -18.17 -8.67
N LEU A 223 2.81 -19.02 -8.87
CA LEU A 223 3.10 -19.59 -10.20
C LEU A 223 2.22 -20.80 -10.55
N ALA A 224 1.50 -21.33 -9.57
CA ALA A 224 0.42 -22.27 -9.82
C ALA A 224 -0.88 -21.48 -9.68
N LYS A 225 -1.81 -21.61 -10.64
CA LYS A 225 -3.22 -21.31 -10.36
C LYS A 225 -3.54 -21.96 -9.01
N SER A 226 -4.02 -21.17 -8.05
CA SER A 226 -4.57 -21.65 -6.78
C SER A 226 -5.82 -22.47 -7.10
N VAL A 227 -5.62 -23.67 -7.65
CA VAL A 227 -6.64 -24.69 -7.65
C VAL A 227 -6.53 -25.23 -6.24
N LEU A 228 -7.39 -24.69 -5.35
CA LEU A 228 -7.64 -25.28 -4.05
C LEU A 228 -7.74 -26.78 -4.24
N ALA A 229 -6.95 -27.54 -3.49
CA ALA A 229 -7.10 -28.99 -3.51
C ALA A 229 -8.57 -29.30 -3.20
N PRO A 230 -9.18 -30.31 -3.85
CA PRO A 230 -10.62 -30.56 -3.78
C PRO A 230 -11.17 -30.77 -2.35
N ASN A 231 -10.29 -30.90 -1.35
CA ASN A 231 -10.63 -31.18 0.03
C ASN A 231 -10.51 -29.97 0.97
N TYR A 232 -10.09 -28.79 0.48
CA TYR A 232 -9.92 -27.59 1.30
C TYR A 232 -10.76 -26.42 0.80
N ALA A 233 -11.57 -25.85 1.68
CA ALA A 233 -12.37 -24.65 1.40
C ALA A 233 -11.87 -23.43 2.18
N LEU A 234 -12.00 -22.25 1.59
CA LEU A 234 -11.77 -20.95 2.21
C LEU A 234 -13.02 -20.08 2.08
N PHE A 235 -13.53 -19.59 3.19
CA PHE A 235 -14.60 -18.59 3.21
C PHE A 235 -14.07 -17.33 3.90
N SER A 236 -14.30 -16.17 3.28
CA SER A 236 -13.86 -14.90 3.81
C SER A 236 -15.05 -14.02 4.15
N ILE A 237 -15.02 -13.45 5.36
CA ILE A 237 -16.02 -12.53 5.87
C ILE A 237 -15.30 -11.27 6.33
N PRO A 238 -15.10 -10.29 5.42
CA PRO A 238 -14.36 -9.09 5.75
C PRO A 238 -15.14 -8.25 6.76
N THR A 239 -14.58 -8.02 7.95
CA THR A 239 -15.11 -7.02 8.89
C THR A 239 -14.77 -5.61 8.43
N LEU A 240 -13.79 -5.48 7.52
CA LEU A 240 -13.33 -4.23 6.91
C LEU A 240 -12.81 -3.19 7.90
N VAL A 241 -12.59 -3.60 9.15
CA VAL A 241 -12.01 -2.80 10.22
C VAL A 241 -10.59 -3.24 10.45
N VAL A 242 -9.65 -2.29 10.42
CA VAL A 242 -8.29 -2.52 10.90
C VAL A 242 -8.31 -2.39 12.43
N PRO A 243 -8.00 -3.45 13.18
CA PRO A 243 -7.96 -3.35 14.63
C PRO A 243 -6.86 -2.40 15.09
N ASP A 244 -7.16 -1.57 16.09
CA ASP A 244 -6.16 -0.68 16.69
C ASP A 244 -5.07 -1.53 17.36
N LEU A 245 -3.79 -1.38 16.95
CA LEU A 245 -2.70 -2.18 17.54
C LEU A 245 -2.51 -1.91 19.05
N ARG A 246 -3.12 -0.85 19.60
CA ARG A 246 -2.98 -0.46 21.02
C ARG A 246 -3.69 -1.42 21.99
N THR A 247 -4.75 -2.10 21.57
CA THR A 247 -5.56 -2.96 22.46
C THR A 247 -4.85 -4.27 22.86
N ASN A 248 -3.71 -4.62 22.26
CA ASN A 248 -2.98 -5.86 22.56
C ASN A 248 -1.56 -5.64 23.15
N SER A 249 -1.30 -4.48 23.76
CA SER A 249 -0.07 -4.26 24.54
C SER A 249 0.01 -5.07 25.84
N ARG A 250 -1.02 -5.85 26.19
CA ARG A 250 -1.08 -6.74 27.36
C ARG A 250 -1.34 -8.19 26.98
N SER A 251 -0.41 -8.80 26.25
CA SER A 251 -0.16 -10.27 26.21
C SER A 251 0.79 -10.69 25.08
N THR A 252 1.47 -9.75 24.41
CA THR A 252 2.66 -10.12 23.65
C THR A 252 3.74 -10.54 24.65
N LEU A 253 3.86 -11.85 24.87
CA LEU A 253 5.09 -12.47 25.36
C LEU A 253 6.23 -11.94 24.49
N LYS A 254 6.93 -10.93 25.00
CA LYS A 254 8.19 -10.45 24.48
C LYS A 254 9.21 -11.55 24.69
N ASN A 255 9.28 -12.49 23.76
CA ASN A 255 10.48 -13.28 23.59
C ASN A 255 11.43 -12.47 22.71
N ASN A 256 12.33 -11.76 23.37
CA ASN A 256 13.57 -11.30 22.77
C ASN A 256 14.33 -12.55 22.31
N VAL A 257 14.23 -12.87 21.02
CA VAL A 257 15.13 -13.85 20.42
C VAL A 257 15.95 -13.16 19.35
N LEU A 258 17.20 -12.92 19.72
CA LEU A 258 18.31 -12.64 18.81
C LEU A 258 18.37 -13.77 17.79
N PHE A 259 17.87 -13.53 16.57
CA PHE A 259 18.32 -14.30 15.41
C PHE A 259 18.81 -13.34 14.32
N PRO A 260 20.08 -13.48 13.89
CA PRO A 260 20.61 -12.70 12.80
C PRO A 260 20.11 -13.29 11.47
N LYS A 261 19.60 -12.39 10.61
CA LYS A 261 19.51 -12.51 9.15
C LYS A 261 18.58 -13.62 8.60
N LEU A 262 17.58 -13.17 7.81
CA LEU A 262 16.79 -13.94 6.81
C LEU A 262 15.41 -14.53 7.22
N ASP A 263 14.63 -13.85 8.07
CA ASP A 263 13.27 -14.33 8.39
C ASP A 263 12.20 -13.24 8.38
N TYR A 264 12.24 -12.40 7.34
CA TYR A 264 11.12 -11.55 6.99
C TYR A 264 10.47 -12.13 5.75
N PHE A 265 9.13 -12.17 5.73
CA PHE A 265 8.45 -11.83 4.48
C PHE A 265 8.81 -10.36 4.21
N GLY A 266 10.00 -10.16 3.64
CA GLY A 266 10.52 -8.86 3.30
C GLY A 266 9.49 -8.22 2.40
N ASP A 267 8.89 -7.14 2.89
CA ASP A 267 8.42 -6.05 2.06
C ASP A 267 7.32 -6.39 1.01
N THR A 268 6.67 -7.55 1.10
CA THR A 268 5.71 -8.05 0.06
C THR A 268 4.31 -8.36 0.58
N ILE A 269 3.93 -7.89 1.78
CA ILE A 269 2.61 -8.20 2.35
C ILE A 269 1.71 -7.02 2.66
N PHE A 270 1.97 -5.89 1.99
CA PHE A 270 0.86 -5.29 1.26
C PHE A 270 0.67 -6.22 0.08
N LEU A 271 -0.14 -7.28 0.24
CA LEU A 271 -0.41 -8.16 -0.88
C LEU A 271 -0.90 -7.25 -1.99
N THR A 272 -0.13 -7.24 -3.07
CA THR A 272 -0.38 -6.59 -4.36
C THR A 272 -1.62 -7.18 -5.05
N ASN A 273 -2.57 -7.70 -4.28
CA ASN A 273 -3.68 -8.47 -4.78
C ASN A 273 -4.93 -8.12 -3.98
N PRO A 274 -5.74 -7.15 -4.43
CA PRO A 274 -7.05 -6.90 -3.84
C PRO A 274 -8.00 -8.09 -4.00
N VAL A 275 -7.63 -9.05 -4.86
CA VAL A 275 -8.41 -10.24 -5.19
C VAL A 275 -8.55 -11.19 -4.00
N ASP A 276 -9.80 -11.46 -3.65
CA ASP A 276 -10.16 -12.55 -2.76
C ASP A 276 -10.60 -13.79 -3.55
N ASP A 277 -9.73 -14.80 -3.59
CA ASP A 277 -9.92 -16.08 -4.30
C ASP A 277 -10.57 -17.17 -3.43
N SER A 278 -11.19 -16.77 -2.31
CA SER A 278 -11.99 -17.66 -1.44
C SER A 278 -13.10 -18.38 -2.22
N ASN A 279 -13.58 -19.52 -1.73
CA ASN A 279 -14.78 -20.18 -2.28
C ASN A 279 -16.01 -19.27 -2.23
N GLY A 280 -16.13 -18.46 -1.17
CA GLY A 280 -17.16 -17.44 -1.04
C GLY A 280 -16.67 -16.28 -0.17
N VAL A 281 -17.01 -15.05 -0.57
CA VAL A 281 -16.69 -13.81 0.13
C VAL A 281 -17.99 -13.12 0.54
N PHE A 282 -18.23 -12.96 1.84
CA PHE A 282 -19.51 -12.44 2.35
C PHE A 282 -19.33 -11.07 2.98
N TYR A 283 -19.87 -10.05 2.32
CA TYR A 283 -19.96 -8.68 2.83
C TYR A 283 -21.34 -8.49 3.47
N CYS A 284 -21.38 -8.37 4.80
CA CYS A 284 -22.63 -8.32 5.55
C CYS A 284 -22.97 -6.90 6.03
N ALA A 285 -24.18 -6.43 5.75
CA ALA A 285 -24.61 -5.05 6.05
C ALA A 285 -24.84 -4.82 7.55
N ASP A 286 -25.26 -5.85 8.29
CA ASP A 286 -25.45 -5.84 9.74
C ASP A 286 -24.15 -5.61 10.53
N LEU A 287 -22.97 -5.83 9.94
CA LEU A 287 -21.69 -5.48 10.55
C LEU A 287 -21.63 -3.99 10.91
N PHE A 288 -22.24 -3.11 10.09
CA PHE A 288 -22.27 -1.66 10.36
C PHE A 288 -22.96 -1.30 11.67
N ASP A 289 -23.87 -2.14 12.18
CA ASP A 289 -24.55 -1.89 13.46
C ASP A 289 -23.63 -2.15 14.67
N GLU A 290 -22.51 -2.84 14.46
CA GLU A 290 -21.52 -3.17 15.50
C GLU A 290 -20.24 -2.33 15.38
N LEU A 291 -20.11 -1.51 14.32
CA LEU A 291 -18.94 -0.66 14.09
C LEU A 291 -19.07 0.71 14.78
N ASP A 292 -18.00 1.13 15.45
CA ASP A 292 -17.89 2.48 15.97
C ASP A 292 -17.84 3.52 14.84
N SER A 293 -18.29 4.73 15.12
CA SER A 293 -18.35 5.81 14.13
C SER A 293 -17.00 6.12 13.48
N SER A 294 -15.91 6.01 14.24
CA SER A 294 -14.55 6.20 13.74
C SER A 294 -14.16 5.14 12.70
N LYS A 295 -14.63 3.90 12.84
CA LYS A 295 -14.33 2.80 11.93
C LYS A 295 -15.13 2.86 10.65
N ILE A 296 -16.40 3.29 10.73
CA ILE A 296 -17.19 3.60 9.53
C ILE A 296 -16.51 4.70 8.71
N TRP A 297 -16.00 5.73 9.39
CA TRP A 297 -15.30 6.83 8.74
C TRP A 297 -13.97 6.40 8.10
N GLU A 298 -13.19 5.57 8.78
CA GLU A 298 -11.96 4.95 8.25
C GLU A 298 -12.27 4.12 6.99
N LEU A 299 -13.30 3.27 7.06
CA LEU A 299 -13.73 2.41 5.95
C LEU A 299 -14.05 3.20 4.68
N LEU A 300 -14.81 4.29 4.80
CA LEU A 300 -15.20 5.11 3.65
C LEU A 300 -13.99 5.78 2.99
N HIS A 301 -13.04 6.30 3.79
CA HIS A 301 -11.82 6.90 3.26
C HIS A 301 -10.91 5.87 2.60
N GLU A 302 -10.70 4.71 3.23
CA GLU A 302 -9.92 3.63 2.63
C GLU A 302 -10.54 3.15 1.32
N THR A 303 -11.87 3.09 1.24
CA THR A 303 -12.58 2.76 0.01
C THR A 303 -12.36 3.83 -1.06
N PHE A 304 -12.46 5.11 -0.71
CA PHE A 304 -12.19 6.21 -1.64
C PHE A 304 -10.75 6.14 -2.21
N PHE A 305 -9.76 5.96 -1.34
CA PHE A 305 -8.36 5.83 -1.73
C PHE A 305 -8.08 4.59 -2.58
N ARG A 306 -8.74 3.46 -2.27
CA ARG A 306 -8.61 2.24 -3.07
C ARG A 306 -9.21 2.38 -4.47
N LEU A 307 -10.36 3.04 -4.60
CA LEU A 307 -10.95 3.32 -5.91
C LEU A 307 -10.04 4.23 -6.74
N LEU A 308 -9.41 5.23 -6.11
CA LEU A 308 -8.43 6.10 -6.76
C LEU A 308 -7.20 5.32 -7.20
N LEU A 309 -6.68 4.43 -6.35
CA LEU A 309 -5.57 3.56 -6.72
C LEU A 309 -5.96 2.69 -7.93
N ASN A 310 -7.09 1.99 -7.87
CA ASN A 310 -7.56 1.11 -8.94
C ASN A 310 -7.80 1.86 -10.26
N PHE A 311 -8.19 3.13 -10.22
CA PHE A 311 -8.36 3.97 -11.41
C PHE A 311 -7.06 4.13 -12.21
N PHE A 312 -5.90 4.02 -11.56
CA PHE A 312 -4.60 4.07 -12.24
C PHE A 312 -4.20 2.76 -12.94
N ASP A 313 -5.06 1.73 -12.92
CA ASP A 313 -4.86 0.57 -13.78
C ASP A 313 -5.01 0.97 -15.25
N LEU A 314 -3.87 0.98 -15.95
CA LEU A 314 -3.81 1.39 -17.36
C LEU A 314 -4.56 0.42 -18.29
N SER A 315 -4.88 -0.79 -17.83
CA SER A 315 -5.63 -1.80 -18.59
C SER A 315 -7.15 -1.66 -18.50
N LEU A 316 -7.66 -0.66 -17.78
CA LEU A 316 -9.11 -0.45 -17.63
C LEU A 316 -9.78 -0.02 -18.94
N SER A 317 -10.95 -0.62 -19.22
CA SER A 317 -11.83 -0.17 -20.29
C SER A 317 -12.44 1.20 -19.95
N PRO A 318 -12.89 1.97 -20.95
CA PRO A 318 -13.58 3.25 -20.71
C PRO A 318 -14.80 3.11 -19.79
N LYS A 319 -15.58 2.03 -19.96
CA LYS A 319 -16.73 1.72 -19.10
C LYS A 319 -16.31 1.47 -17.65
N ALA A 320 -15.25 0.70 -17.43
CA ALA A 320 -14.73 0.46 -16.09
C ALA A 320 -14.21 1.76 -15.45
N THR A 321 -13.55 2.59 -16.23
CA THR A 321 -13.04 3.90 -15.82
C THR A 321 -14.20 4.81 -15.33
N ASP A 322 -15.29 4.88 -16.10
CA ASP A 322 -16.47 5.67 -15.72
C ASP A 322 -17.18 5.08 -14.49
N ALA A 323 -17.21 3.75 -14.33
CA ALA A 323 -17.74 3.09 -13.15
C ALA A 323 -16.92 3.44 -11.88
N PHE A 324 -15.58 3.49 -11.97
CA PHE A 324 -14.74 3.94 -10.87
C PHE A 324 -15.00 5.41 -10.49
N ILE A 325 -15.16 6.30 -11.48
CA ILE A 325 -15.53 7.71 -11.22
C ILE A 325 -16.88 7.81 -10.52
N HIS A 326 -17.89 7.07 -10.99
CA HIS A 326 -19.20 7.03 -10.35
C HIS A 326 -19.08 6.55 -8.89
N ASN A 327 -18.38 5.44 -8.65
CA ASN A 327 -18.18 4.90 -7.31
C ASN A 327 -17.42 5.87 -6.39
N MET A 328 -16.39 6.56 -6.88
CA MET A 328 -15.66 7.58 -6.11
C MET A 328 -16.56 8.75 -5.71
N ARG A 329 -17.42 9.23 -6.63
CA ARG A 329 -18.41 10.28 -6.33
C ARG A 329 -19.42 9.81 -5.29
N THR A 330 -19.92 8.58 -5.42
CA THR A 330 -20.86 7.98 -4.47
C THR A 330 -20.25 7.85 -3.06
N ILE A 331 -19.01 7.34 -2.94
CA ILE A 331 -18.32 7.27 -1.66
C ILE A 331 -18.04 8.67 -1.09
N SER A 332 -17.64 9.65 -1.92
CA SER A 332 -17.46 11.03 -1.48
C SER A 332 -18.77 11.68 -1.00
N TRP A 333 -19.91 11.30 -1.59
CA TRP A 333 -21.22 11.70 -1.12
C TRP A 333 -21.54 11.07 0.23
N TYR A 334 -21.33 9.75 0.39
CA TYR A 334 -21.53 9.06 1.67
C TYR A 334 -20.63 9.61 2.79
N LEU A 335 -19.38 9.95 2.49
CA LEU A 335 -18.49 10.66 3.41
C LEU A 335 -19.10 11.98 3.88
N SER A 336 -19.60 12.79 2.94
CA SER A 336 -20.24 14.07 3.28
C SER A 336 -21.55 13.91 4.03
N TYR A 337 -22.33 12.88 3.71
CA TYR A 337 -23.59 12.55 4.36
C TYR A 337 -23.34 12.14 5.83
N TYR A 338 -22.35 11.28 6.05
CA TYR A 338 -21.95 10.80 7.37
C TYR A 338 -21.31 11.90 8.23
N ASP A 339 -20.44 12.73 7.64
CA ASP A 339 -19.79 13.87 8.30
C ASP A 339 -20.80 14.90 8.84
N ARG A 340 -21.99 14.99 8.23
CA ARG A 340 -23.12 15.81 8.70
C ARG A 340 -23.92 15.17 9.86
N GLY A 341 -23.48 14.00 10.36
CA GLY A 341 -24.11 13.29 11.46
C GLY A 341 -25.28 12.39 11.06
N ASN A 342 -25.47 12.12 9.76
CA ASN A 342 -26.54 11.22 9.31
C ASN A 342 -26.11 9.75 9.40
N SER A 343 -27.07 8.87 9.74
CA SER A 343 -26.88 7.43 9.78
C SER A 343 -27.20 6.75 8.45
N PHE A 344 -26.48 5.70 8.09
CA PHE A 344 -26.76 4.92 6.89
C PHE A 344 -27.94 3.98 7.06
N SER A 345 -28.87 4.02 6.11
CA SER A 345 -29.91 3.00 5.96
C SER A 345 -29.30 1.65 5.55
N ASN A 346 -30.07 0.56 5.65
CA ASN A 346 -29.63 -0.74 5.15
C ASN A 346 -29.24 -0.67 3.65
N TYR A 347 -30.05 0.01 2.84
CA TYR A 347 -29.77 0.22 1.42
C TYR A 347 -28.40 0.89 1.22
N ASP A 348 -28.09 1.94 1.98
CA ASP A 348 -26.81 2.66 1.88
C ASP A 348 -25.62 1.74 2.21
N ARG A 349 -25.73 0.96 3.28
CA ARG A 349 -24.70 0.00 3.70
C ARG A 349 -24.43 -1.02 2.60
N ARG A 350 -25.48 -1.55 1.96
CA ARG A 350 -25.34 -2.48 0.82
C ARG A 350 -24.66 -1.83 -0.38
N GLN A 351 -24.98 -0.57 -0.71
CA GLN A 351 -24.30 0.14 -1.80
C GLN A 351 -22.82 0.33 -1.50
N ILE A 352 -22.48 0.75 -0.27
CA ILE A 352 -21.07 0.88 0.17
C ILE A 352 -20.35 -0.46 0.06
N LEU A 353 -20.92 -1.55 0.59
CA LEU A 353 -20.34 -2.88 0.52
C LEU A 353 -20.21 -3.42 -0.90
N LYS A 354 -21.16 -3.10 -1.80
CA LYS A 354 -21.07 -3.45 -3.21
C LYS A 354 -19.90 -2.75 -3.89
N ILE A 355 -19.68 -1.47 -3.60
CA ILE A 355 -18.51 -0.72 -4.10
C ILE A 355 -17.20 -1.31 -3.57
N ILE A 356 -17.17 -1.70 -2.30
CA ILE A 356 -16.01 -2.37 -1.70
C ILE A 356 -15.74 -3.71 -2.39
N GLY A 357 -16.75 -4.57 -2.52
CA GLY A 357 -16.63 -5.88 -3.16
C GLY A 357 -16.16 -5.78 -4.61
N THR A 358 -16.71 -4.85 -5.40
CA THR A 358 -16.25 -4.65 -6.78
C THR A 358 -14.83 -4.08 -6.86
N SER A 359 -14.38 -3.28 -5.89
CA SER A 359 -12.99 -2.83 -5.83
C SER A 359 -11.98 -3.93 -5.46
N LEU A 360 -12.47 -5.07 -4.98
CA LEU A 360 -11.68 -6.22 -4.50
C LEU A 360 -11.88 -7.49 -5.35
N ASN A 361 -12.71 -7.46 -6.38
CA ASN A 361 -13.02 -8.65 -7.19
C ASN A 361 -12.02 -8.93 -8.32
N GLY A 362 -10.92 -8.17 -8.42
CA GLY A 362 -9.90 -8.34 -9.47
C GLY A 362 -10.23 -7.80 -10.85
N SER A 363 -11.37 -7.10 -11.02
CA SER A 363 -11.70 -6.42 -12.28
C SER A 363 -10.72 -5.29 -12.62
N ALA A 364 -10.17 -4.63 -11.60
CA ALA A 364 -8.99 -3.78 -11.71
C ALA A 364 -7.81 -4.49 -11.06
N PHE A 365 -6.69 -4.55 -11.78
CA PHE A 365 -5.46 -5.15 -11.28
C PHE A 365 -4.28 -4.29 -11.71
N LEU A 366 -3.72 -3.55 -10.75
CA LEU A 366 -2.53 -2.75 -10.96
C LEU A 366 -1.29 -3.64 -11.12
N ASP A 367 -0.96 -3.93 -12.38
CA ASP A 367 0.24 -4.67 -12.77
C ASP A 367 1.54 -3.85 -12.55
N ILE A 368 1.44 -2.52 -12.55
CA ILE A 368 2.60 -1.62 -12.45
C ILE A 368 3.03 -1.47 -10.98
N SER A 369 4.15 -2.09 -10.65
CA SER A 369 4.67 -2.13 -9.28
C SER A 369 4.99 -0.75 -8.68
N ASP A 370 5.33 0.25 -9.50
CA ASP A 370 5.61 1.62 -9.05
C ASP A 370 4.35 2.31 -8.49
N PHE A 371 3.17 2.00 -9.03
CA PHE A 371 1.92 2.64 -8.60
C PHE A 371 1.51 2.19 -7.18
N TRP A 372 2.01 1.02 -6.75
CA TRP A 372 1.86 0.53 -5.37
C TRP A 372 2.74 1.25 -4.35
N THR A 373 3.69 2.11 -4.78
CA THR A 373 4.60 2.83 -3.86
C THR A 373 3.85 3.62 -2.80
N TRP A 374 2.70 4.20 -3.16
CA TRP A 374 1.82 4.90 -2.23
C TRP A 374 1.37 4.01 -1.06
N TYR A 375 0.86 2.82 -1.35
CA TYR A 375 0.41 1.87 -0.34
C TYR A 375 1.57 1.26 0.44
N ARG A 376 2.75 1.09 -0.18
CA ARG A 376 3.96 0.64 0.52
C ARG A 376 4.46 1.66 1.54
N LEU A 377 4.40 2.95 1.19
CA LEU A 377 4.75 4.05 2.09
C LEU A 377 3.81 4.13 3.29
N GLU A 378 2.50 4.09 3.06
CA GLU A 378 1.51 3.99 4.14
C GLU A 378 1.80 2.78 5.02
N GLY A 379 2.03 1.65 4.39
CA GLY A 379 2.31 0.42 5.10
C GLY A 379 3.52 0.45 6.01
N ALA A 380 4.63 1.01 5.49
CA ALA A 380 5.83 1.24 6.26
C ALA A 380 5.60 2.23 7.42
N LEU A 381 4.79 3.27 7.19
CA LEU A 381 4.43 4.25 8.22
C LEU A 381 3.63 3.60 9.35
N SER A 382 2.55 2.90 9.01
CA SER A 382 1.70 2.18 9.95
C SER A 382 2.50 1.16 10.77
N TYR A 383 3.48 0.49 10.15
CA TYR A 383 4.41 -0.39 10.87
C TYR A 383 5.30 0.35 11.87
N LEU A 384 5.82 1.52 11.50
CA LEU A 384 6.78 2.26 12.34
C LEU A 384 6.10 2.98 13.51
N VAL A 385 4.88 3.50 13.32
CA VAL A 385 4.26 4.41 14.29
C VAL A 385 2.84 4.02 14.70
N ASN A 386 2.26 2.95 14.15
CA ASN A 386 0.89 2.52 14.45
C ASN A 386 -0.12 3.68 14.21
N SER A 387 -0.02 4.30 13.04
CA SER A 387 -1.00 5.24 12.50
C SER A 387 -2.20 4.48 11.92
N LYS A 388 -3.32 5.19 11.72
CA LYS A 388 -4.42 4.63 10.94
C LYS A 388 -4.01 4.56 9.48
N LYS A 389 -4.51 3.57 8.75
CA LYS A 389 -4.17 3.39 7.34
C LYS A 389 -4.64 4.56 6.47
N CYS A 390 -5.86 5.04 6.68
CA CYS A 390 -6.38 6.21 5.96
C CYS A 390 -5.53 7.48 6.18
N GLU A 391 -4.90 7.65 7.34
CA GLU A 391 -3.99 8.76 7.64
C GLU A 391 -2.74 8.70 6.75
N GLY A 392 -2.08 7.54 6.69
CA GLY A 392 -0.91 7.36 5.82
C GLY A 392 -1.25 7.47 4.34
N LEU A 393 -2.40 6.92 3.91
CA LEU A 393 -2.86 7.07 2.53
C LEU A 393 -3.08 8.55 2.17
N ALA A 394 -3.75 9.31 3.04
CA ALA A 394 -3.96 10.74 2.83
C ALA A 394 -2.64 11.53 2.74
N LEU A 395 -1.71 11.27 3.68
CA LEU A 395 -0.42 11.97 3.77
C LEU A 395 0.39 11.86 2.48
N PHE A 396 0.51 10.65 1.93
CA PHE A 396 1.40 10.40 0.79
C PHE A 396 0.75 10.70 -0.57
N LEU A 397 -0.58 10.77 -0.67
CA LEU A 397 -1.29 10.82 -1.95
C LEU A 397 -0.93 12.03 -2.84
N PRO A 398 -0.94 13.29 -2.33
CA PRO A 398 -0.67 14.46 -3.18
C PRO A 398 0.72 14.38 -3.84
N THR A 399 1.73 14.09 -3.04
CA THR A 399 3.12 13.99 -3.48
C THR A 399 3.37 12.75 -4.35
N PHE A 400 2.67 11.64 -4.08
CA PHE A 400 2.72 10.46 -4.94
C PHE A 400 2.26 10.78 -6.36
N ILE A 401 1.14 11.48 -6.52
CA ILE A 401 0.63 11.88 -7.84
C ILE A 401 1.60 12.85 -8.52
N GLU A 402 2.12 13.83 -7.79
CA GLU A 402 3.10 14.81 -8.29
C GLU A 402 4.34 14.10 -8.87
N VAL A 403 5.00 13.27 -8.05
CA VAL A 403 6.24 12.60 -8.42
C VAL A 403 6.02 11.60 -9.56
N LEU A 404 4.97 10.78 -9.51
CA LEU A 404 4.74 9.82 -10.60
C LEU A 404 4.36 10.48 -11.92
N SER A 405 3.64 11.60 -11.90
CA SER A 405 3.30 12.33 -13.14
C SER A 405 4.52 12.95 -13.83
N GLN A 406 5.59 13.21 -13.09
CA GLN A 406 6.88 13.65 -13.63
C GLN A 406 7.68 12.48 -14.22
N HIS A 407 7.46 11.26 -13.74
CA HIS A 407 8.24 10.08 -14.13
C HIS A 407 7.55 9.18 -15.16
N SER A 408 6.22 9.22 -15.29
CA SER A 408 5.46 8.45 -16.30
C SER A 408 4.44 9.34 -17.00
N ILE A 409 4.50 9.34 -18.33
CA ILE A 409 3.58 10.09 -19.21
C ILE A 409 2.18 9.48 -19.11
N GLU A 410 2.08 8.15 -19.12
CA GLU A 410 0.82 7.41 -19.03
C GLU A 410 0.12 7.67 -17.69
N PHE A 411 0.87 7.68 -16.59
CA PHE A 411 0.34 8.05 -15.28
C PHE A 411 -0.16 9.50 -15.27
N ARG A 412 0.62 10.43 -15.86
CA ARG A 412 0.23 11.85 -15.95
C ARG A 412 -1.07 12.03 -16.73
N GLU A 413 -1.21 11.39 -17.88
CA GLU A 413 -2.44 11.44 -18.68
C GLU A 413 -3.64 10.89 -17.91
N ARG A 414 -3.45 9.76 -17.22
CA ARG A 414 -4.49 9.17 -16.36
C ARG A 414 -4.84 10.08 -15.18
N ALA A 415 -3.87 10.79 -14.60
CA ALA A 415 -4.12 11.77 -13.55
C ALA A 415 -4.91 12.98 -14.06
N ILE A 416 -4.62 13.48 -15.27
CA ILE A 416 -5.40 14.55 -15.91
C ILE A 416 -6.83 14.06 -16.19
N GLU A 417 -7.00 12.84 -16.71
CA GLU A 417 -8.32 12.23 -16.92
C GLU A 417 -9.11 12.14 -15.61
N LEU A 418 -8.49 11.66 -14.53
CA LEU A 418 -9.09 11.61 -13.20
C LEU A 418 -9.53 12.99 -12.73
N GLY A 419 -8.64 13.99 -12.84
CA GLY A 419 -8.94 15.37 -12.47
C GLY A 419 -10.14 15.94 -13.24
N LEU A 420 -10.18 15.71 -14.55
CA LEU A 420 -11.25 16.17 -15.41
C LEU A 420 -12.58 15.50 -15.05
N LYS A 421 -12.59 14.17 -14.98
CA LYS A 421 -13.80 13.39 -14.73
C LYS A 421 -14.31 13.54 -13.29
N LEU A 422 -13.43 13.60 -12.29
CA LEU A 422 -13.84 13.64 -10.89
C LEU A 422 -14.15 15.07 -10.41
N TYR A 423 -13.34 16.05 -10.84
CA TYR A 423 -13.38 17.43 -10.30
C TYR A 423 -13.49 18.54 -11.35
N GLY A 424 -13.48 18.22 -12.65
CA GLY A 424 -13.49 19.23 -13.72
C GLY A 424 -12.18 20.01 -13.84
N THR A 425 -11.04 19.44 -13.43
CA THR A 425 -9.72 20.08 -13.52
C THR A 425 -8.91 19.56 -14.70
N TYR A 426 -8.22 20.43 -15.41
CA TYR A 426 -7.50 20.10 -16.65
C TYR A 426 -5.98 19.88 -16.47
N SER A 427 -5.49 19.85 -15.23
CA SER A 427 -4.07 19.63 -14.94
C SER A 427 -3.87 18.75 -13.71
N VAL A 428 -2.65 18.20 -13.58
CA VAL A 428 -2.26 17.39 -12.42
C VAL A 428 -2.27 18.22 -11.14
N GLU A 429 -1.79 19.47 -11.20
CA GLU A 429 -1.79 20.41 -10.07
C GLU A 429 -3.22 20.71 -9.62
N GLY A 430 -4.16 20.85 -10.57
CA GLY A 430 -5.58 21.02 -10.28
C GLY A 430 -6.17 19.82 -9.53
N LEU A 431 -5.85 18.59 -9.96
CA LEU A 431 -6.24 17.37 -9.25
C LEU A 431 -5.63 17.35 -7.83
N ILE A 432 -4.33 17.59 -7.70
CA ILE A 432 -3.62 17.61 -6.42
C ILE A 432 -4.26 18.62 -5.47
N PHE A 433 -4.56 19.84 -5.95
CA PHE A 433 -5.20 20.87 -5.14
C PHE A 433 -6.58 20.43 -4.63
N ARG A 434 -7.38 19.76 -5.47
CA ARG A 434 -8.70 19.22 -5.08
C ARG A 434 -8.56 18.10 -4.05
N LEU A 435 -7.58 17.21 -4.20
CA LEU A 435 -7.29 16.15 -3.24
C LEU A 435 -6.83 16.71 -1.89
N ILE A 436 -5.94 17.70 -1.88
CA ILE A 436 -5.55 18.42 -0.65
C ILE A 436 -6.78 19.06 0.01
N GLY A 437 -7.69 19.65 -0.78
CA GLY A 437 -8.96 20.18 -0.29
C GLY A 437 -9.83 19.11 0.38
N HIS A 438 -9.92 17.91 -0.21
CA HIS A 438 -10.61 16.76 0.39
C HIS A 438 -9.96 16.33 1.71
N ILE A 439 -8.64 16.18 1.73
CA ILE A 439 -7.86 15.79 2.93
C ILE A 439 -8.10 16.79 4.07
N ARG A 440 -8.00 18.09 3.78
CA ARG A 440 -8.23 19.17 4.76
C ARG A 440 -9.67 19.20 5.26
N LYS A 441 -10.66 19.03 4.37
CA LYS A 441 -12.09 19.01 4.73
C LYS A 441 -12.35 17.97 5.83
N TYR A 442 -11.74 16.80 5.70
CA TYR A 442 -11.92 15.68 6.62
C TYR A 442 -10.84 15.61 7.72
N LYS A 443 -10.03 16.66 7.89
CA LYS A 443 -8.98 16.72 8.93
C LYS A 443 -8.00 15.53 8.89
N LEU A 444 -7.74 15.02 7.70
CA LEU A 444 -6.71 14.02 7.45
C LEU A 444 -5.33 14.71 7.41
N PRO A 445 -4.24 13.99 7.71
CA PRO A 445 -2.91 14.57 7.79
C PRO A 445 -2.40 15.01 6.41
N ILE A 446 -1.78 16.18 6.35
CA ILE A 446 -1.03 16.70 5.21
C ILE A 446 0.47 16.75 5.48
N SER A 447 0.87 16.65 6.75
CA SER A 447 2.25 16.56 7.21
C SER A 447 2.44 15.35 8.13
N PHE A 448 3.68 14.88 8.25
CA PHE A 448 4.01 13.83 9.22
C PHE A 448 3.66 14.22 10.67
N LEU A 449 3.76 15.50 11.02
CA LEU A 449 3.48 16.00 12.38
C LEU A 449 1.99 16.06 12.71
N ASP A 450 1.12 15.98 11.69
CA ASP A 450 -0.33 15.89 11.90
C ASP A 450 -0.75 14.51 12.45
N ILE A 451 0.12 13.50 12.33
CA ILE A 451 -0.11 12.16 12.87
C ILE A 451 0.33 12.15 14.34
N PRO A 452 -0.59 11.99 15.32
CA PRO A 452 -0.28 12.15 16.75
C PRO A 452 0.83 11.24 17.29
N GLN A 453 1.04 10.09 16.65
CA GLN A 453 2.06 9.11 17.01
C GLN A 453 3.48 9.58 16.62
N ILE A 454 3.61 10.54 15.70
CA ILE A 454 4.88 11.06 15.20
C ILE A 454 5.28 12.29 16.00
N LYS A 455 6.09 12.09 17.04
CA LYS A 455 6.56 13.20 17.89
C LYS A 455 7.75 13.96 17.31
N ARG A 456 8.58 13.28 16.51
CA ARG A 456 9.78 13.85 15.90
C ARG A 456 10.14 13.09 14.63
N ILE A 457 10.45 13.85 13.58
CA ILE A 457 11.00 13.33 12.34
C ILE A 457 12.52 13.51 12.43
N ASN A 458 13.26 12.42 12.36
CA ASN A 458 14.73 12.46 12.30
C ASN A 458 15.22 11.63 11.11
N TYR A 459 16.49 11.80 10.75
CA TYR A 459 17.09 11.10 9.61
C TYR A 459 16.95 9.57 9.72
N ARG A 460 17.05 9.01 10.93
CA ARG A 460 16.86 7.58 11.17
C ARG A 460 15.44 7.11 10.85
N PHE A 461 14.42 7.89 11.23
CA PHE A 461 13.02 7.59 10.92
C PHE A 461 12.79 7.59 9.40
N LEU A 462 13.28 8.61 8.70
CA LEU A 462 13.14 8.72 7.24
C LEU A 462 13.85 7.57 6.52
N LEU A 463 15.06 7.22 6.96
CA LEU A 463 15.80 6.06 6.43
C LEU A 463 15.06 4.74 6.66
N LEU A 464 14.48 4.54 7.85
CA LEU A 464 13.69 3.36 8.14
C LEU A 464 12.43 3.30 7.28
N LEU A 465 11.77 4.44 7.06
CA LEU A 465 10.60 4.54 6.21
C LEU A 465 10.95 4.13 4.77
N VAL A 466 11.98 4.73 4.18
CA VAL A 466 12.49 4.36 2.84
C VAL A 466 12.82 2.87 2.77
N LYS A 467 13.59 2.36 3.74
CA LYS A 467 14.04 0.97 3.76
C LYS A 467 12.88 -0.02 3.85
N LYS A 468 11.80 0.35 4.55
CA LYS A 468 10.62 -0.50 4.73
C LYS A 468 9.63 -0.42 3.59
N SER A 469 9.61 0.68 2.83
CA SER A 469 8.71 0.84 1.68
C SER A 469 9.29 0.35 0.35
N SER A 470 10.59 0.09 0.27
CA SER A 470 11.29 -0.19 -0.99
C SER A 470 12.11 -1.48 -0.93
N ASN A 471 11.70 -2.47 -1.74
CA ASN A 471 12.34 -3.80 -1.80
C ASN A 471 13.48 -3.87 -2.81
N SER A 472 13.69 -2.80 -3.59
CA SER A 472 14.69 -2.73 -4.65
C SER A 472 15.31 -1.34 -4.76
N PRO A 473 16.59 -1.26 -5.19
CA PRO A 473 17.31 -0.01 -5.36
C PRO A 473 16.68 0.95 -6.37
N PHE A 474 15.84 0.48 -7.29
CA PHE A 474 15.14 1.34 -8.26
C PHE A 474 13.98 2.12 -7.63
N PHE A 475 13.14 1.45 -6.83
CA PHE A 475 12.03 2.08 -6.11
C PHE A 475 12.49 3.15 -5.11
N ASN A 476 13.75 3.06 -4.65
CA ASN A 476 14.31 4.02 -3.73
C ASN A 476 14.28 5.46 -4.25
N LYS A 477 14.34 5.72 -5.58
CA LYS A 477 14.35 7.10 -6.09
C LYS A 477 12.99 7.76 -5.92
N ILE A 478 11.91 7.13 -6.40
CA ILE A 478 10.53 7.63 -6.25
C ILE A 478 10.16 7.77 -4.78
N THR A 479 10.41 6.74 -3.98
CA THR A 479 10.16 6.75 -2.55
C THR A 479 10.91 7.88 -1.84
N LYS A 480 12.20 8.08 -2.13
CA LYS A 480 12.98 9.19 -1.55
C LYS A 480 12.43 10.55 -1.98
N SER A 481 12.07 10.74 -3.25
CA SER A 481 11.46 11.99 -3.72
C SER A 481 10.17 12.30 -2.98
N ILE A 482 9.28 11.32 -2.81
CA ILE A 482 8.03 11.50 -2.08
C ILE A 482 8.30 11.91 -0.62
N ILE A 483 9.19 11.18 0.06
CA ILE A 483 9.52 11.46 1.46
C ILE A 483 10.19 12.83 1.61
N ASN A 484 11.13 13.17 0.73
CA ASN A 484 11.83 14.45 0.77
C ASN A 484 10.86 15.62 0.57
N ASN A 485 9.97 15.55 -0.41
CA ASN A 485 8.98 16.59 -0.65
C ASN A 485 8.07 16.81 0.57
N LEU A 486 7.71 15.75 1.31
CA LEU A 486 6.92 15.87 2.54
C LEU A 486 7.69 16.43 3.75
N THR A 487 9.02 16.46 3.70
CA THR A 487 9.86 17.00 4.79
C THR A 487 10.26 18.46 4.60
N VAL A 488 10.05 19.02 3.40
CA VAL A 488 10.36 20.42 3.07
C VAL A 488 9.23 21.37 3.47
N TRP A 489 8.03 20.85 3.70
CA TRP A 489 6.88 21.55 4.28
C TRP A 489 6.92 21.49 5.81
#